data_AF-A0A1Y2VS56-F1
#
_entry.id   AF-A0A1Y2VS56-F1
#
_cell.length_a   1.000
_cell.length_b   1.000
_cell.length_c   1.000
_cell.angle_alpha   90.00
_cell.angle_beta   90.00
_cell.angle_gamma   90.00
#
_symmetry.space_group_name_H-M   'P 1'
#
loop_
_entity.id
_entity.type
_entity.pdbx_description
1 polymer ?
#
loop_
_entity_poly.entity_id
_entity_poly.type
_entity_poly.pdbx_seq_one_letter_code
_entity_poly.pdbx_strand_id
1 'polypeptide(L)'
;TRSTNGGIVVNANNFTLVYSGFYRAPATGTYSLCTAADNRNEIFFGDGNAIDCFGGGVPTDATPLAFSTGGNFVNDVNCTDVDLVAGRYYPLRNVMGDWQGPSAFTFTIEGPGVSQTSDFTGSVYPLECGSLF
;
A
#
# COMPACT_ATOMS: atom_id res chain seq x y z
N THR A 1 -4.62 15.49 -18.45
CA THR A 1 -4.86 15.06 -17.06
C THR A 1 -5.94 13.98 -17.09
N ARG A 2 -5.74 12.85 -16.41
CA ARG A 2 -6.75 11.78 -16.28
C ARG A 2 -7.27 11.78 -14.85
N SER A 3 -8.57 11.54 -14.66
CA SER A 3 -9.06 11.13 -13.34
C SER A 3 -8.39 9.80 -13.02
N THR A 4 -7.46 9.84 -12.08
CA THR A 4 -6.65 8.70 -11.63
C THR A 4 -6.75 8.70 -10.11
N ASN A 5 -6.28 7.66 -9.42
CA ASN A 5 -5.95 7.78 -8.00
C ASN A 5 -7.13 8.14 -7.08
N GLY A 6 -8.20 7.34 -7.10
CA GLY A 6 -9.33 7.55 -6.18
C GLY A 6 -10.16 8.82 -6.47
N GLY A 7 -10.09 9.34 -7.70
CA GLY A 7 -10.88 10.49 -8.15
C GLY A 7 -10.14 11.84 -8.07
N ILE A 8 -8.86 11.84 -7.70
CA ILE A 8 -8.03 13.04 -7.65
C ILE A 8 -7.37 13.29 -9.01
N VAL A 9 -7.39 14.54 -9.46
CA VAL A 9 -6.69 14.93 -10.69
C VAL A 9 -5.26 15.34 -10.36
N VAL A 10 -4.29 14.59 -10.86
CA VAL A 10 -2.86 14.91 -10.75
C VAL A 10 -2.20 15.00 -12.12
N ASN A 11 -1.00 15.57 -12.18
CA ASN A 11 -0.12 15.37 -13.32
C ASN A 11 0.38 13.93 -13.30
N ALA A 12 -0.26 13.06 -14.09
CA ALA A 12 0.07 11.64 -14.13
C ALA A 12 1.48 11.32 -14.67
N ASN A 13 2.23 12.33 -15.12
CA ASN A 13 3.62 12.22 -15.55
C ASN A 13 4.62 12.72 -14.50
N ASN A 14 4.16 13.28 -13.38
CA ASN A 14 5.03 13.75 -12.29
C ASN A 14 4.18 13.99 -11.04
N PHE A 15 4.22 13.03 -10.11
CA PHE A 15 3.47 13.13 -8.87
C PHE A 15 4.05 12.24 -7.78
N THR A 16 3.62 12.49 -6.55
CA THR A 16 3.72 11.53 -5.45
C THR A 16 2.38 11.47 -4.74
N LEU A 17 1.93 10.25 -4.43
CA LEU A 17 0.72 10.00 -3.69
C LEU A 17 0.97 9.02 -2.55
N VAL A 18 0.27 9.24 -1.44
CA VAL A 18 0.32 8.40 -0.26
C VAL A 18 -1.09 7.88 -0.01
N TYR A 19 -1.26 6.57 -0.07
CA TYR A 19 -2.47 5.89 0.40
C TYR A 19 -2.19 5.33 1.78
N SER A 20 -3.02 5.68 2.76
CA SER A 20 -2.86 5.23 4.13
C SER A 20 -4.20 4.83 4.73
N GLY A 21 -4.20 3.76 5.52
CA GLY A 21 -5.39 3.26 6.19
C GLY A 21 -5.09 1.94 6.89
N PHE A 22 -6.12 1.13 7.08
CA PHE A 22 -5.98 -0.20 7.63
C PHE A 22 -6.46 -1.26 6.65
N TYR A 23 -5.74 -2.36 6.55
CA TYR A 23 -6.20 -3.60 5.93
C TYR A 23 -6.74 -4.55 7.00
N ARG A 24 -7.93 -5.12 6.77
CA ARG A 24 -8.53 -6.12 7.65
C ARG A 24 -8.45 -7.50 7.01
N ALA A 25 -7.67 -8.40 7.61
CA ALA A 25 -7.51 -9.75 7.08
C ALA A 25 -8.81 -10.57 7.26
N PRO A 26 -9.35 -11.19 6.20
CA PRO A 26 -10.56 -12.01 6.31
C PRO A 26 -10.32 -13.37 6.96
N ALA A 27 -9.09 -13.88 6.91
CA ALA A 27 -8.69 -15.15 7.51
C ALA A 27 -7.29 -15.03 8.16
N THR A 28 -6.95 -16.00 9.00
CA THR A 28 -5.63 -16.08 9.62
C THR A 28 -4.68 -16.86 8.71
N GLY A 29 -3.46 -16.35 8.53
CA GLY A 29 -2.37 -17.02 7.84
C GLY A 29 -1.43 -16.05 7.15
N THR A 30 -0.57 -16.58 6.28
CA THR A 30 0.43 -15.81 5.55
C THR A 30 -0.18 -15.16 4.32
N TYR A 31 0.01 -13.86 4.19
CA TYR A 31 -0.40 -13.07 3.04
C TYR A 31 0.83 -12.56 2.29
N SER A 32 0.81 -12.67 0.96
CA SER A 32 1.83 -12.12 0.08
C SER A 32 1.37 -10.77 -0.44
N LEU A 33 2.20 -9.74 -0.21
CA LEU A 33 2.02 -8.36 -0.63
C LEU A 33 2.97 -8.12 -1.80
N CYS A 34 2.43 -7.93 -2.99
CA CYS A 34 3.23 -7.71 -4.19
C CYS A 34 3.09 -6.28 -4.71
N THR A 35 4.18 -5.74 -5.24
CA THR A 35 4.22 -4.41 -5.83
C THR A 35 5.00 -4.39 -7.14
N ALA A 36 4.53 -3.59 -8.10
CA ALA A 36 5.25 -3.20 -9.30
C ALA A 36 5.07 -1.69 -9.53
N ALA A 37 6.04 -1.04 -10.19
CA ALA A 37 6.03 0.40 -10.38
C ALA A 37 6.72 0.83 -11.68
N ASP A 38 6.26 1.97 -12.20
CA ASP A 38 6.94 2.89 -13.10
C ASP A 38 6.53 4.29 -12.60
N ASN A 39 7.32 5.00 -11.79
CA ASN A 39 8.73 4.74 -11.46
C ASN A 39 9.02 4.12 -10.10
N ARG A 40 8.25 4.40 -9.04
CA ARG A 40 8.53 3.87 -7.69
C ARG A 40 7.26 3.64 -6.88
N ASN A 41 7.19 2.52 -6.17
CA ASN A 41 6.11 2.21 -5.23
C ASN A 41 6.67 1.54 -3.98
N GLU A 42 6.28 2.02 -2.80
CA GLU A 42 6.80 1.59 -1.51
C GLU A 42 5.66 1.19 -0.58
N ILE A 43 5.72 -0.05 -0.08
CA ILE A 43 4.74 -0.63 0.83
C ILE A 43 5.32 -0.65 2.24
N PHE A 44 4.66 0.04 3.16
CA PHE A 44 4.89 -0.03 4.59
C PHE A 44 3.70 -0.72 5.24
N PHE A 45 3.94 -1.58 6.23
CA PHE A 45 2.91 -2.42 6.81
C PHE A 45 3.11 -2.64 8.31
N GLY A 46 2.01 -2.59 9.07
CA GLY A 46 1.99 -2.83 10.51
C GLY A 46 2.18 -1.56 11.35
N ASP A 47 1.75 -1.68 12.61
CA ASP A 47 1.90 -0.63 13.62
C ASP A 47 3.38 -0.37 13.91
N GLY A 48 3.77 0.90 14.01
CA GLY A 48 5.16 1.31 14.18
C GLY A 48 6.03 1.25 12.91
N ASN A 49 5.52 0.75 11.78
CA ASN A 49 6.20 0.80 10.48
C ASN A 49 5.43 1.62 9.44
N ALA A 50 4.18 1.24 9.15
CA ALA A 50 3.33 2.01 8.27
C ALA A 50 2.92 3.32 8.93
N ILE A 51 2.38 3.20 10.13
CA ILE A 51 1.82 4.25 10.97
C ILE A 51 1.96 3.77 12.41
N ASP A 52 2.37 4.67 13.31
CA ASP A 52 2.30 4.48 14.75
C ASP A 52 1.04 5.16 15.28
N CYS A 53 0.02 4.35 15.60
CA CYS A 53 -1.26 4.88 16.06
C CYS A 53 -1.24 5.44 17.49
N PHE A 54 -0.22 5.14 18.28
CA PHE A 54 -0.14 5.57 19.68
C PHE A 54 0.96 6.60 19.92
N GLY A 55 2.02 6.60 19.13
CA GLY A 55 3.22 7.44 19.29
C GLY A 55 3.35 8.61 18.30
N GLY A 56 2.37 8.85 17.43
CA GLY A 56 2.23 10.17 16.78
C GLY A 56 2.25 10.21 15.24
N GLY A 57 1.86 9.14 14.55
CA GLY A 57 1.60 9.17 13.11
C GLY A 57 2.64 8.42 12.27
N VAL A 58 3.11 8.99 11.16
CA VAL A 58 4.03 8.30 10.24
C VAL A 58 5.45 8.28 10.83
N PRO A 59 6.08 7.11 11.03
CA PRO A 59 7.46 7.04 11.54
C PRO A 59 8.44 7.64 10.53
N THR A 60 9.42 8.43 11.00
CA THR A 60 10.36 9.17 10.14
C THR A 60 11.52 8.33 9.60
N ASP A 61 11.78 7.18 10.22
CA ASP A 61 12.87 6.25 9.92
C ASP A 61 12.35 4.87 9.49
N ALA A 62 11.06 4.77 9.15
CA ALA A 62 10.47 3.54 8.65
C ALA A 62 11.16 3.10 7.35
N THR A 63 11.48 1.81 7.28
CA THR A 63 11.94 1.15 6.05
C THR A 63 10.74 0.48 5.38
N PRO A 64 10.55 0.60 4.05
CA PRO A 64 9.46 -0.10 3.37
C PRO A 64 9.69 -1.62 3.47
N LEU A 65 8.60 -2.35 3.69
CA LEU A 65 8.62 -3.81 3.74
C LEU A 65 8.86 -4.40 2.34
N ALA A 66 8.25 -3.78 1.32
CA ALA A 66 8.53 -4.06 -0.07
C ALA A 66 8.56 -2.77 -0.86
N PHE A 67 9.42 -2.70 -1.87
CA PHE A 67 9.39 -1.61 -2.84
C PHE A 67 9.69 -2.15 -4.23
N SER A 68 9.16 -1.46 -5.23
CA SER A 68 9.46 -1.70 -6.62
C SER A 68 9.88 -0.39 -7.28
N THR A 69 10.74 -0.53 -8.28
CA THR A 69 11.10 0.54 -9.20
C THR A 69 10.95 0.03 -10.62
N GLY A 70 10.65 0.93 -11.55
CA GLY A 70 10.62 0.57 -12.96
C GLY A 70 10.82 1.75 -13.88
N GLY A 71 10.83 1.43 -15.16
CA GLY A 71 11.07 2.36 -16.25
C GLY A 71 11.45 1.62 -17.53
N ASN A 72 11.32 2.30 -18.66
CA ASN A 72 11.55 1.72 -19.99
C ASN A 72 10.74 0.43 -20.23
N PHE A 73 9.52 0.38 -19.72
CA PHE A 73 8.62 -0.79 -19.80
C PHE A 73 9.12 -2.03 -19.03
N VAL A 74 10.09 -1.88 -18.13
CA VAL A 74 10.57 -2.93 -17.23
C VAL A 74 10.07 -2.62 -15.82
N ASN A 75 9.05 -3.37 -15.38
CA ASN A 75 8.34 -3.15 -14.12
C ASN A 75 8.25 -4.47 -13.35
N ASP A 76 9.39 -4.90 -12.80
CA ASP A 76 9.47 -6.17 -12.07
C ASP A 76 8.56 -6.16 -10.83
N VAL A 77 7.96 -7.31 -10.55
CA VAL A 77 7.13 -7.51 -9.37
C VAL A 77 8.02 -7.92 -8.20
N ASN A 78 7.90 -7.20 -7.09
CA ASN A 78 8.53 -7.56 -5.82
C ASN A 78 7.45 -7.93 -4.81
N CYS A 79 7.62 -9.05 -4.11
CA CYS A 79 6.66 -9.56 -3.12
C CYS A 79 7.31 -9.77 -1.77
N THR A 80 6.53 -9.62 -0.71
CA THR A 80 6.92 -9.93 0.67
C THR A 80 5.76 -10.60 1.40
N ASP A 81 6.08 -11.46 2.35
CA ASP A 81 5.08 -12.16 3.17
C ASP A 81 4.88 -11.48 4.53
N VAL A 82 3.64 -11.51 5.03
CA VAL A 82 3.26 -11.10 6.38
C VAL A 82 2.27 -12.09 6.98
N ASP A 83 2.40 -12.41 8.27
CA ASP A 83 1.44 -13.25 8.97
C ASP A 83 0.33 -12.41 9.61
N LEU A 84 -0.91 -12.66 9.20
CA LEU A 84 -2.09 -11.92 9.65
C LEU A 84 -3.04 -12.80 10.44
N VAL A 85 -3.80 -12.17 11.32
CA VAL A 85 -4.85 -12.78 12.15
C VAL A 85 -6.19 -12.25 11.67
N ALA A 86 -7.13 -13.16 11.44
CA ALA A 86 -8.47 -12.84 10.99
C ALA A 86 -9.13 -11.74 11.83
N GLY A 87 -9.74 -10.78 11.15
CA GLY A 87 -10.52 -9.71 11.76
C GLY A 87 -9.70 -8.56 12.38
N ARG A 88 -8.37 -8.67 12.46
CA ARG A 88 -7.50 -7.57 12.91
C ARG A 88 -7.30 -6.53 11.80
N TYR A 89 -7.08 -5.29 12.23
CA TYR A 89 -6.81 -4.14 11.38
C TYR A 89 -5.32 -3.85 11.42
N TYR A 90 -4.68 -3.87 10.26
CA TYR A 90 -3.25 -3.67 10.09
C TYR A 90 -2.99 -2.35 9.37
N PRO A 91 -2.24 -1.42 9.97
CA PRO A 91 -1.82 -0.20 9.29
C PRO A 91 -1.13 -0.53 7.96
N LEU A 92 -1.53 0.15 6.90
CA LEU A 92 -0.97 0.02 5.57
C LEU A 92 -0.70 1.43 5.04
N ARG A 93 0.50 1.65 4.51
CA ARG A 93 0.87 2.87 3.81
C ARG A 93 1.57 2.53 2.50
N ASN A 94 0.98 2.94 1.39
CA ASN A 94 1.53 2.80 0.05
C ASN A 94 1.96 4.17 -0.48
N VAL A 95 3.25 4.39 -0.69
CA VAL A 95 3.82 5.63 -1.22
C VAL A 95 4.24 5.38 -2.66
N MET A 96 3.57 6.04 -3.61
CA MET A 96 3.84 5.88 -5.03
C MET A 96 4.28 7.18 -5.67
N GLY A 97 5.27 7.10 -6.55
CA GLY A 97 5.89 8.23 -7.20
C GLY A 97 6.14 7.96 -8.67
N ASP A 98 5.81 8.95 -9.49
CA ASP A 98 6.08 8.97 -10.92
C ASP A 98 6.98 10.15 -11.27
N TRP A 99 7.95 9.90 -12.11
CA TRP A 99 8.89 10.85 -12.67
C TRP A 99 8.98 10.67 -14.18
N GLN A 100 8.24 11.51 -14.88
CA GLN A 100 8.22 11.64 -16.33
C GLN A 100 7.63 10.44 -17.07
N GLY A 101 6.66 10.74 -17.96
CA GLY A 101 6.13 9.76 -18.89
C GLY A 101 4.89 9.05 -18.35
N PRO A 102 4.55 7.87 -18.90
CA PRO A 102 3.39 7.10 -18.43
C PRO A 102 3.67 6.46 -17.08
N SER A 103 2.76 6.65 -16.12
CA SER A 103 2.78 5.94 -14.84
C SER A 103 2.15 4.55 -14.93
N ALA A 104 2.73 3.59 -14.20
CA ALA A 104 2.15 2.26 -13.99
C ALA A 104 2.41 1.80 -12.56
N PHE A 105 1.36 1.45 -11.82
CA PHE A 105 1.49 1.01 -10.43
C PHE A 105 0.61 -0.19 -10.17
N THR A 106 1.13 -1.14 -9.40
CA THR A 106 0.39 -2.30 -8.93
C THR A 106 0.75 -2.54 -7.47
N PHE A 107 -0.29 -2.73 -6.66
CA PHE A 107 -0.19 -3.28 -5.33
C PHE A 107 -1.27 -4.35 -5.19
N THR A 108 -0.87 -5.57 -4.86
CA THR A 108 -1.79 -6.69 -4.68
C THR A 108 -1.55 -7.39 -3.36
N ILE A 109 -2.61 -7.99 -2.84
CA ILE A 109 -2.56 -8.87 -1.67
C ILE A 109 -3.17 -10.21 -2.08
N GLU A 110 -2.52 -11.31 -1.73
CA GLU A 110 -3.05 -12.67 -1.80
C GLU A 110 -2.86 -13.39 -0.47
N GLY A 111 -3.73 -14.35 -0.16
CA GLY A 111 -3.60 -15.16 1.04
C GLY A 111 -4.82 -16.03 1.30
N PRO A 112 -4.95 -16.61 2.50
CA PRO A 112 -6.10 -17.43 2.86
C PRO A 112 -7.41 -16.66 2.64
N GLY A 113 -8.29 -17.24 1.83
CA GLY A 113 -9.60 -16.65 1.50
C GLY A 113 -9.57 -15.45 0.55
N VAL A 114 -8.41 -15.08 0.00
CA VAL A 114 -8.25 -13.94 -0.93
C VAL A 114 -7.32 -14.33 -2.07
N SER A 115 -7.88 -14.43 -3.29
CA SER A 115 -7.06 -14.49 -4.50
C SER A 115 -6.31 -13.18 -4.72
N GLN A 116 -5.15 -13.22 -5.38
CA GLN A 116 -4.38 -12.02 -5.70
C GLN A 116 -5.26 -10.93 -6.33
N THR A 117 -5.36 -9.79 -5.65
CA THR A 117 -6.26 -8.69 -6.06
C THR A 117 -5.66 -7.34 -5.71
N SER A 118 -5.99 -6.33 -6.53
CA SER A 118 -5.80 -4.90 -6.24
C SER A 118 -7.10 -4.17 -5.90
N ASP A 119 -8.23 -4.90 -5.88
CA ASP A 119 -9.51 -4.40 -5.38
C ASP A 119 -9.66 -4.84 -3.92
N PHE A 120 -9.61 -3.85 -3.03
CA PHE A 120 -9.70 -4.05 -1.58
C PHE A 120 -11.05 -3.61 -1.00
N THR A 121 -12.08 -3.45 -1.84
CA THR A 121 -13.42 -3.05 -1.40
C THR A 121 -13.90 -3.94 -0.25
N GLY A 122 -14.29 -3.33 0.88
CA GLY A 122 -14.72 -4.03 2.09
C GLY A 122 -13.61 -4.63 2.97
N SER A 123 -12.35 -4.53 2.55
CA SER A 123 -11.17 -4.99 3.32
C SER A 123 -10.24 -3.87 3.75
N VAL A 124 -10.40 -2.65 3.24
CA VAL A 124 -9.66 -1.46 3.67
C VAL A 124 -10.55 -0.45 4.39
N TYR A 125 -9.97 0.22 5.37
CA TYR A 125 -10.66 1.15 6.26
C TYR A 125 -9.87 2.46 6.38
N PRO A 126 -10.56 3.60 6.56
CA PRO A 126 -9.90 4.90 6.73
C PRO A 126 -8.89 4.89 7.87
N LEU A 127 -7.87 5.72 7.74
CA LEU A 127 -6.93 5.97 8.83
C LEU A 127 -7.60 6.74 9.96
N GLU A 128 -8.00 6.03 11.00
CA GLU A 128 -8.46 6.58 12.28
C GLU A 128 -7.72 5.92 13.44
N CYS A 129 -6.64 6.55 13.90
CA CYS A 129 -5.98 6.15 15.13
C CYS A 129 -6.70 6.79 16.32
N GLY A 130 -7.27 5.99 17.21
CA GLY A 130 -7.60 6.43 18.57
C GLY A 130 -8.83 7.33 18.78
N SER A 131 -9.98 7.07 18.13
CA SER A 131 -11.27 7.50 18.70
C SER A 131 -11.75 6.52 19.78
N LEU A 132 -10.99 6.42 20.87
CA LEU A 132 -11.45 5.83 22.13
C LEU A 132 -11.71 6.94 23.15
N PHE A 133 -12.55 7.93 22.81
CA PHE A 133 -13.29 8.78 23.75
C PHE A 133 -14.60 9.24 23.13
#